data_AF-A0A1Y5DSV7-F1
#
_entry.id   AF-A0A1Y5DSV7-F1
#
_cell.length_a   1.000
_cell.length_b   1.000
_cell.length_c   1.000
_cell.angle_alpha   90.00
_cell.angle_beta   90.00
_cell.angle_gamma   90.00
#
_symmetry.space_group_name_H-M   'P 1'
#
loop_
_entity.id
_entity.type
_entity.pdbx_description
1 polymer ?
#
loop_
_entity_poly.entity_id
_entity_poly.type
_entity_poly.pdbx_seq_one_letter_code
_entity_poly.pdbx_strand_id
1 'polypeptide(L)'
;MPAEFSQACRCPACLAKAIAERIDLTLKEQGCAKMVEIASQYNNNNELIDGIDYTMEDGFMVFSKWHHLKRGSCCGNGCRHCPYGT
;
A
#
# COMPACT_ATOMS: atom_id res chain seq x y z
N MET A 1 -4.08 30.63 -12.06
CA MET A 1 -3.12 29.62 -11.59
C MET A 1 -3.59 29.12 -10.24
N PRO A 2 -3.75 27.82 -10.04
CA PRO A 2 -3.51 27.27 -8.71
C PRO A 2 -2.74 25.94 -8.81
N ALA A 3 -1.45 25.99 -8.50
CA ALA A 3 -0.81 24.81 -7.95
C ALA A 3 -1.14 24.85 -6.45
N GLU A 4 -2.19 24.14 -6.04
CA GLU A 4 -2.41 23.83 -4.63
C GLU A 4 -1.28 22.89 -4.18
N PHE A 5 -0.15 23.49 -3.81
CA PHE A 5 1.03 22.85 -3.23
C PHE A 5 0.78 22.31 -1.80
N SER A 6 -0.48 22.05 -1.44
CA SER A 6 -0.90 21.58 -0.13
C SER A 6 -0.72 20.08 0.04
N GLN A 7 0.30 19.48 -0.56
CA GLN A 7 0.75 18.17 -0.10
C GLN A 7 1.82 18.43 0.96
N ALA A 8 1.35 18.68 2.18
CA ALA A 8 2.17 18.96 3.35
C ALA A 8 3.42 18.06 3.41
N CYS A 9 4.59 18.64 3.69
CA CYS A 9 5.78 17.90 4.10
C CYS A 9 5.43 17.07 5.33
N ARG A 10 4.95 15.84 5.11
CA ARG A 10 4.55 14.93 6.17
C ARG A 10 5.79 14.28 6.74
N CYS A 11 5.81 14.15 8.07
CA CYS A 11 6.77 13.32 8.77
C CYS A 11 6.75 11.89 8.17
N PRO A 12 7.84 11.09 8.24
CA PRO A 12 7.89 9.75 7.63
C PRO A 12 6.73 8.85 8.08
N ALA A 13 6.35 8.89 9.36
CA ALA A 13 5.19 8.17 9.89
C ALA A 13 3.84 8.71 9.33
N CYS A 14 3.73 10.03 9.22
CA CYS A 14 2.55 10.72 8.70
C CYS A 14 2.36 10.45 7.20
N LEU A 15 3.47 10.31 6.47
CA LEU A 15 3.52 10.01 5.05
C LEU A 15 3.11 8.57 4.79
N ALA A 16 3.65 7.61 5.54
CA ALA A 16 3.27 6.21 5.51
C ALA A 16 1.74 6.02 5.66
N LYS A 17 1.14 6.70 6.65
CA LYS A 17 -0.31 6.67 6.86
C LYS A 17 -1.10 7.27 5.70
N ALA A 18 -0.63 8.39 5.15
CA ALA A 18 -1.27 9.04 4.00
C ALA A 18 -1.19 8.18 2.72
N ILE A 19 -0.07 7.49 2.52
CA ILE A 19 0.12 6.55 1.42
C ILE A 19 -0.84 5.38 1.58
N ALA A 20 -0.93 4.77 2.76
CA ALA A 20 -1.85 3.66 3.04
C ALA A 20 -3.32 4.04 2.78
N GLU A 21 -3.73 5.24 3.19
CA GLU A 21 -5.07 5.76 2.94
C GLU A 21 -5.32 6.00 1.45
N ARG A 22 -4.35 6.61 0.74
CA ARG A 22 -4.46 6.82 -0.71
C ARG A 22 -4.57 5.49 -1.46
N ILE A 23 -3.81 4.47 -1.04
CA ILE A 23 -3.86 3.12 -1.61
C ILE A 23 -5.26 2.53 -1.48
N ASP A 24 -5.91 2.69 -0.32
CA ASP A 24 -7.27 2.22 -0.10
C ASP A 24 -8.29 2.92 -1.01
N LEU A 25 -8.16 4.25 -1.16
CA LEU A 25 -8.99 5.05 -2.05
C LEU A 25 -8.80 4.65 -3.51
N THR A 26 -7.55 4.49 -3.96
CA THR A 26 -7.24 4.07 -5.32
C THR A 26 -7.74 2.66 -5.61
N LEU A 27 -7.67 1.74 -4.65
CA LEU A 27 -8.27 0.40 -4.79
C LEU A 27 -9.78 0.46 -4.99
N LYS A 28 -10.48 1.35 -4.27
CA LYS A 28 -11.92 1.56 -4.43
C LYS A 28 -12.29 2.15 -5.79
N GLU A 29 -11.46 3.03 -6.34
CA GLU A 29 -11.78 3.80 -7.54
C GLU A 29 -11.31 3.15 -8.85
N GLN A 30 -10.10 2.59 -8.88
CA GLN A 30 -9.47 2.00 -10.06
C GLN A 30 -9.49 0.46 -10.05
N GLY A 31 -9.83 -0.15 -8.90
CA GLY A 31 -9.82 -1.59 -8.71
C GLY A 31 -8.43 -2.19 -8.53
N CYS A 32 -8.39 -3.50 -8.28
CA CYS A 32 -7.14 -4.21 -7.97
C CYS A 32 -6.20 -4.32 -9.18
N ALA A 33 -6.72 -4.41 -10.41
CA ALA A 33 -5.92 -4.67 -11.60
C ALA A 33 -4.91 -3.55 -11.91
N LYS A 34 -5.35 -2.29 -11.87
CA LYS A 34 -4.50 -1.11 -12.09
C LYS A 34 -3.39 -1.02 -11.04
N MET A 35 -3.76 -1.33 -9.80
CA MET A 35 -2.89 -1.26 -8.64
C MET A 35 -1.79 -2.32 -8.67
N VAL A 36 -2.10 -3.53 -9.14
CA VAL A 36 -1.12 -4.61 -9.39
C VAL A 36 -0.15 -4.22 -10.48
N GLU A 37 -0.62 -3.60 -11.56
CA GLU A 37 0.22 -3.18 -12.68
C GLU A 37 1.28 -2.16 -12.22
N ILE A 38 0.86 -1.18 -11.40
CA ILE A 38 1.76 -0.21 -10.77
C ILE A 38 2.73 -0.91 -9.82
N ALA A 39 2.22 -1.81 -8.96
CA ALA A 39 3.06 -2.50 -7.96
C ALA A 39 4.06 -3.48 -8.59
N SER A 40 3.72 -4.07 -9.75
CA SER A 40 4.59 -4.99 -10.50
C SER A 40 5.88 -4.33 -10.96
N GLN A 41 5.87 -3.01 -11.18
CA GLN A 41 7.07 -2.23 -11.51
C GLN A 41 8.08 -2.20 -10.36
N TYR A 42 7.63 -2.43 -9.13
CA TYR A 42 8.45 -2.38 -7.92
C TYR A 42 8.73 -3.78 -7.31
N ASN A 43 8.34 -4.87 -7.99
CA ASN A 43 8.48 -6.24 -7.47
C ASN A 43 9.95 -6.72 -7.38
N ASN A 44 10.88 -6.07 -8.09
CA ASN A 44 12.31 -6.44 -8.08
C ASN A 44 13.09 -5.87 -6.89
N ASN A 45 12.48 -5.03 -6.05
CA ASN A 45 13.15 -4.47 -4.88
C ASN A 45 12.72 -5.23 -3.64
N ASN A 46 13.64 -6.04 -3.09
CA ASN A 46 13.46 -6.76 -1.82
C ASN A 46 13.54 -5.84 -0.59
N GLU A 47 13.48 -4.52 -0.80
CA GLU A 47 13.45 -3.52 0.26
C GLU A 47 12.01 -3.31 0.71
N LEU A 48 11.64 -4.03 1.76
CA LEU A 48 10.40 -3.78 2.47
C LEU A 48 10.58 -2.48 3.28
N ILE A 49 9.66 -1.53 3.10
CA ILE A 49 9.70 -0.24 3.78
C ILE A 49 8.73 -0.28 4.97
N ASP A 50 9.25 -0.05 6.17
CA ASP A 50 8.44 0.09 7.38
C ASP A 50 7.44 1.26 7.24
N GLY A 51 6.19 1.03 7.61
CA GLY A 51 5.07 1.97 7.47
C GLY A 51 4.31 1.90 6.14
N ILE A 52 4.92 1.38 5.07
CA ILE A 52 4.27 1.29 3.75
C ILE A 52 3.97 -0.16 3.39
N ASP A 53 4.98 -1.02 3.53
CA ASP A 53 4.95 -2.40 3.06
C ASP A 53 4.64 -3.37 4.21
N TYR A 54 5.23 -3.12 5.38
CA TYR A 54 4.88 -3.76 6.64
C TYR A 54 4.89 -2.73 7.78
N THR A 55 4.25 -3.08 8.87
CA THR A 55 4.30 -2.36 10.14
C THR A 55 4.59 -3.35 11.26
N MET A 56 5.46 -2.99 12.20
CA MET A 56 5.64 -3.79 13.41
C MET A 56 4.55 -3.45 14.43
N GLU A 57 3.71 -4.43 14.75
CA GLU A 57 2.67 -4.33 15.77
C GLU A 57 2.89 -5.44 16.79
N ASP A 58 3.10 -5.07 18.06
CA ASP A 58 3.31 -6.02 19.18
C ASP A 58 4.43 -7.07 18.95
N GLY A 59 5.49 -6.69 18.22
CA GLY A 59 6.60 -7.59 17.88
C GLY A 59 6.30 -8.55 16.70
N PHE A 60 5.13 -8.42 16.06
CA PHE A 60 4.78 -9.14 14.85
C PHE A 60 4.87 -8.23 13.63
N MET A 61 5.38 -8.77 12.52
CA MET A 61 5.41 -8.08 11.24
C MET A 61 4.04 -8.21 10.55
N VAL A 62 3.30 -7.11 10.48
CA VAL A 62 1.99 -7.03 9.84
C VAL A 62 2.16 -6.46 8.44
N PHE A 63 1.89 -7.26 7.41
CA PHE A 63 1.96 -6.80 6.01
C PHE A 63 0.77 -5.90 5.65
N SER A 64 1.07 -4.86 4.87
CA SER A 64 0.07 -3.93 4.36
C SER A 64 -0.52 -4.39 3.03
N LYS A 65 -1.62 -3.75 2.62
CA LYS A 65 -2.29 -4.00 1.32
C LYS A 65 -1.30 -3.87 0.14
N TRP A 66 -0.37 -2.92 0.24
CA TRP A 66 0.65 -2.67 -0.79
C TRP A 66 1.58 -3.87 -1.02
N HIS A 67 2.01 -4.55 0.04
CA HIS A 67 2.86 -5.73 -0.08
C HIS A 67 2.13 -6.88 -0.79
N HIS A 68 0.85 -7.07 -0.49
CA HIS A 68 0.00 -8.04 -1.21
C HIS A 68 -0.23 -7.66 -2.69
N LEU A 69 -0.25 -6.36 -3.01
CA LEU A 69 -0.35 -5.87 -4.40
C LEU A 69 0.94 -6.10 -5.19
N LYS A 70 2.11 -5.86 -4.59
CA LYS A 70 3.41 -6.15 -5.21
C LYS A 70 3.57 -7.62 -5.58
N ARG A 71 3.03 -8.51 -4.75
CA ARG A 71 2.97 -9.96 -5.01
C ARG A 71 2.16 -10.29 -6.27
N GLY A 72 1.23 -9.41 -6.67
CA GLY A 72 0.47 -9.51 -7.91
C GLY A 72 -0.62 -10.58 -7.95
N SER A 73 -0.86 -11.31 -6.85
CA SER A 73 -1.91 -12.33 -6.80
C SER A 73 -2.52 -12.49 -5.41
N CYS A 74 -3.82 -12.79 -5.37
CA CYS A 74 -4.53 -13.13 -4.15
C CYS A 74 -4.18 -14.56 -3.71
N CYS A 75 -3.76 -14.71 -2.44
CA CYS A 75 -3.40 -16.01 -1.89
C CYS A 75 -4.59 -16.87 -1.46
N GLY A 76 -5.84 -16.38 -1.56
CA GLY A 76 -7.05 -17.14 -1.21
C GLY A 76 -7.26 -17.40 0.29
N ASN A 77 -6.37 -16.89 1.15
CA ASN A 77 -6.33 -17.21 2.59
C ASN A 77 -7.13 -16.23 3.48
N GLY A 78 -7.92 -15.33 2.90
CA GLY A 78 -8.76 -14.38 3.65
C GLY A 78 -7.98 -13.42 4.56
N CYS A 79 -6.85 -12.87 4.10
CA CYS A 79 -6.01 -11.99 4.90
C CYS A 79 -6.76 -10.73 5.37
N ARG A 80 -6.55 -10.29 6.62
CA ARG A 80 -7.18 -9.08 7.18
C ARG A 80 -6.97 -7.84 6.31
N HIS A 81 -5.80 -7.70 5.70
CA HIS A 81 -5.44 -6.58 4.82
C HIS A 81 -5.41 -7.01 3.34
N CYS A 82 -6.28 -7.95 2.94
CA CYS A 82 -6.31 -8.37 1.54
C CYS A 82 -6.93 -7.27 0.67
N PRO A 83 -6.24 -6.82 -0.39
CA PRO A 83 -6.81 -5.87 -1.35
C PRO A 83 -7.84 -6.54 -2.29
N TYR A 84 -7.75 -7.87 -2.47
CA TYR A 84 -8.61 -8.66 -3.36
C TYR A 84 -9.78 -9.35 -2.66
N GLY A 85 -9.93 -9.17 -1.35
CA GLY A 85 -10.99 -9.81 -0.57
C GLY A 85 -12.35 -9.26 -1.01
N THR A 86 -13.12 -10.15 -1.65
CA THR A 86 -14.55 -10.03 -2.03
C THR A 86 -15.43 -9.39 -0.97
#